data_AF-A0A524FR95-F1
#
_entry.id   AF-A0A524FR95-F1
#
_cell.length_a   1.000
_cell.length_b   1.000
_cell.length_c   1.000
_cell.angle_alpha   90.00
_cell.angle_beta   90.00
_cell.angle_gamma   90.00
#
_symmetry.space_group_name_H-M   'P 1'
#
loop_
_entity.id
_entity.type
_entity.pdbx_description
1 polymer ?
#
loop_
_entity_poly.entity_id
_entity_poly.type
_entity_poly.pdbx_seq_one_letter_code
_entity_poly.pdbx_strand_id
1 'polypeptide(L)'
;MRYAHGILIGAVLPGIIFLVTAAIRIAGIGADPSVVSALWGIYTIWFGASIALAILPLLIIYFLRRNIFREFLIFEAGGFGLFSPIWMFIATEISGNPWYSILTEKIVDGLVGFGPDGTLIGIDISNIFLIPVLAFSVIAGVIFLRPSFIAKYGYTGELPELVDLKKDSVAKGGESVDVEMPDVHAPEPTADSVASLRDILIEHGTTDPVINLILNSGIGTITDLAATSADQLATITGQGKREAEELLRAVQKKIWFSDI
;
A
#
# COMPACT_ATOMS: atom_id res chain seq x y z
N MET A 1 3.96 1.62 8.77
CA MET A 1 4.18 1.33 7.34
C MET A 1 3.87 -0.14 7.03
N ARG A 2 2.59 -0.55 7.10
CA ARG A 2 2.15 -1.97 7.04
C ARG A 2 2.20 -2.58 5.62
N TYR A 3 2.31 -1.75 4.59
CA TYR A 3 2.01 -2.12 3.19
C TYR A 3 3.24 -2.18 2.26
N ALA A 4 4.39 -1.61 2.66
CA ALA A 4 5.54 -1.45 1.77
C ALA A 4 6.42 -2.72 1.64
N HIS A 5 6.43 -3.58 2.66
CA HIS A 5 7.35 -4.73 2.71
C HIS A 5 6.83 -5.97 1.98
N GLY A 6 5.52 -6.10 1.74
CA GLY A 6 4.92 -7.30 1.11
C GLY A 6 4.82 -7.27 -0.41
N ILE A 7 5.12 -6.15 -1.05
CA ILE A 7 5.00 -5.98 -2.51
C ILE A 7 6.37 -6.13 -3.19
N LEU A 8 7.45 -6.26 -2.41
CA LEU A 8 8.80 -6.05 -2.90
C LEU A 8 9.22 -7.12 -3.92
N ILE A 9 8.93 -8.40 -3.67
CA ILE A 9 9.29 -9.46 -4.62
C ILE A 9 8.35 -9.41 -5.84
N GLY A 10 7.05 -9.28 -5.63
CA GLY A 10 6.04 -9.25 -6.68
C GLY A 10 6.12 -8.03 -7.59
N ALA A 11 6.70 -6.92 -7.12
CA ALA A 11 6.99 -5.77 -7.97
C ALA A 11 8.37 -5.86 -8.63
N VAL A 12 9.41 -6.29 -7.92
CA VAL A 12 10.79 -6.25 -8.43
C VAL A 12 11.09 -7.42 -9.38
N LEU A 13 10.63 -8.62 -9.05
CA LEU A 13 10.98 -9.82 -9.80
C LEU A 13 10.46 -9.79 -11.25
N PRO A 14 9.21 -9.38 -11.55
CA PRO A 14 8.78 -9.21 -12.94
C PRO A 14 9.67 -8.21 -13.69
N GLY A 15 10.06 -7.12 -13.03
CA GLY A 15 10.98 -6.13 -13.60
C GLY A 15 12.32 -6.73 -14.00
N ILE A 16 12.95 -7.49 -13.11
CA ILE A 16 14.21 -8.18 -13.41
C ILE A 16 14.04 -9.14 -14.59
N ILE A 17 12.96 -9.94 -14.60
CA ILE A 17 12.71 -10.90 -15.68
C ILE A 17 12.60 -10.18 -17.03
N PHE A 18 11.72 -9.19 -17.14
CA PHE A 18 11.46 -8.52 -18.41
C PHE A 18 12.62 -7.64 -18.88
N LEU A 19 13.36 -7.00 -17.95
CA LEU A 19 14.54 -6.21 -18.31
C LEU A 19 15.68 -7.07 -18.87
N VAL A 20 15.87 -8.30 -18.36
CA VAL A 20 16.84 -9.24 -18.93
C VAL A 20 16.42 -9.65 -20.35
N THR A 21 15.12 -9.89 -20.59
CA THR A 21 14.60 -10.14 -21.94
C THR A 21 14.88 -8.97 -22.88
N ALA A 22 14.66 -7.74 -22.43
CA ALA A 22 14.96 -6.53 -23.19
C ALA A 22 16.46 -6.42 -23.50
N ALA A 23 17.33 -6.67 -22.52
CA ALA A 23 18.77 -6.64 -22.69
C ALA A 23 19.26 -7.67 -23.73
N ILE A 24 18.73 -8.89 -23.69
CA ILE A 24 19.06 -9.93 -24.68
C ILE A 24 18.60 -9.53 -26.07
N ARG A 25 17.41 -8.94 -26.19
CA ARG A 25 16.88 -8.47 -27.47
C ARG A 25 17.74 -7.35 -28.06
N ILE A 26 18.19 -6.40 -27.24
CA ILE A 26 19.11 -5.33 -27.65
C ILE A 26 20.47 -5.92 -28.06
N ALA A 27 21.03 -6.83 -27.25
CA ALA A 27 22.30 -7.49 -27.54
C ALA A 27 22.24 -8.39 -28.79
N GLY A 28 21.06 -8.87 -29.16
CA GLY A 28 20.84 -9.65 -30.38
C GLY A 28 20.83 -8.84 -31.67
N ILE A 29 20.82 -7.51 -31.61
CA ILE A 29 20.84 -6.65 -32.80
C ILE A 29 22.22 -6.76 -33.46
N GLY A 30 22.31 -7.48 -34.58
CA GLY A 30 23.54 -7.66 -35.35
C GLY A 30 24.50 -8.72 -34.81
N ALA A 31 24.07 -9.53 -33.84
CA ALA A 31 24.86 -10.63 -33.28
C ALA A 31 24.68 -11.93 -34.08
N ASP A 32 25.68 -12.81 -34.02
CA ASP A 32 25.60 -14.14 -34.63
C ASP A 32 24.45 -14.97 -34.03
N PRO A 33 23.70 -15.74 -34.85
CA PRO A 33 22.56 -16.53 -34.37
C PRO A 33 22.90 -17.53 -33.25
N SER A 34 24.12 -18.06 -33.25
CA SER A 34 24.61 -18.97 -32.20
C SER A 34 24.75 -18.28 -30.84
N VAL A 35 25.19 -17.01 -30.82
CA VAL A 35 25.33 -16.21 -29.59
C VAL A 35 23.96 -15.85 -29.04
N VAL A 36 23.02 -15.47 -29.90
CA VAL A 36 21.63 -15.18 -29.52
C VAL A 36 20.95 -16.42 -28.93
N SER A 37 21.13 -17.59 -29.56
CA SER A 37 20.62 -18.86 -29.05
C SER A 37 21.19 -19.20 -27.66
N ALA A 38 22.50 -18.99 -27.44
CA ALA A 38 23.12 -19.20 -26.14
C ALA A 38 22.56 -18.24 -25.06
N LEU A 39 22.33 -16.97 -25.38
CA LEU A 39 21.72 -15.99 -24.47
C LEU A 39 20.28 -16.38 -24.10
N TRP A 40 19.50 -16.90 -25.04
CA TRP A 40 18.16 -17.42 -24.76
C TRP A 40 18.18 -18.68 -23.88
N GLY A 41 19.18 -19.55 -24.04
CA GLY A 41 19.40 -20.67 -23.13
C GLY A 41 19.69 -20.20 -21.69
N ILE A 42 20.54 -19.17 -21.53
CA ILE A 42 20.82 -18.56 -20.23
C ILE A 42 19.56 -17.91 -19.65
N TYR A 43 18.78 -17.20 -20.46
CA TYR A 43 17.50 -16.63 -20.05
C TYR A 43 16.52 -17.68 -19.56
N THR A 44 16.46 -18.82 -20.23
CA THR A 44 15.57 -19.93 -19.86
C THR A 44 15.89 -20.46 -18.46
N ILE A 45 17.18 -20.66 -18.15
CA ILE A 45 17.64 -21.04 -16.82
C ILE A 45 17.33 -19.94 -15.80
N TRP A 46 17.57 -18.68 -16.16
CA TRP A 46 17.29 -17.52 -15.32
C TRP A 46 15.80 -17.38 -14.99
N PHE A 47 14.93 -17.59 -15.97
CA PHE A 47 13.48 -17.55 -15.83
C PHE A 47 13.01 -18.65 -14.87
N GLY A 48 13.50 -19.88 -15.04
CA GLY A 48 13.23 -20.98 -14.11
C GLY A 48 13.73 -20.69 -12.69
N ALA A 49 14.95 -20.17 -12.55
CA ALA A 49 15.50 -19.76 -11.25
C ALA A 49 14.69 -18.64 -10.59
N SER A 50 14.16 -17.70 -11.38
CA SER A 50 13.31 -16.62 -10.89
C SER A 50 11.97 -17.15 -10.38
N ILE A 51 11.35 -18.12 -11.07
CA ILE A 51 10.14 -18.79 -10.57
C ILE A 51 10.41 -19.49 -9.24
N ALA A 52 11.53 -20.23 -9.14
CA ALA A 52 11.92 -20.87 -7.89
C ALA A 52 12.12 -19.83 -6.77
N LEU A 53 12.75 -18.69 -7.07
CA LEU A 53 12.98 -17.60 -6.14
C LEU A 53 11.69 -16.88 -5.73
N ALA A 54 10.65 -16.85 -6.56
CA ALA A 54 9.32 -16.34 -6.18
C ALA A 54 8.59 -17.30 -5.21
N ILE A 55 8.71 -18.61 -5.45
CA ILE A 55 7.99 -19.64 -4.68
C ILE A 55 8.69 -19.92 -3.34
N LEU A 56 10.02 -19.85 -3.29
CA LEU A 56 10.80 -20.24 -2.11
C LEU A 56 10.48 -19.40 -0.86
N PRO A 57 10.38 -18.06 -0.92
CA PRO A 57 9.91 -17.23 0.20
C PRO A 57 8.48 -17.59 0.64
N LEU A 58 7.58 -17.88 -0.31
CA LEU A 58 6.21 -18.31 0.00
C LEU A 58 6.21 -19.64 0.77
N LEU A 59 7.03 -20.61 0.36
CA LEU A 59 7.18 -21.89 1.06
C LEU A 59 7.78 -21.70 2.45
N ILE A 60 8.84 -20.90 2.58
CA ILE A 60 9.49 -20.59 3.86
C ILE A 60 8.47 -20.00 4.83
N ILE A 61 7.71 -18.99 4.40
CA ILE A 61 6.69 -18.33 5.23
C ILE A 61 5.53 -19.26 5.53
N TYR A 62 5.14 -20.14 4.60
CA TYR A 62 4.10 -21.14 4.84
C TYR A 62 4.47 -22.08 6.01
N PHE A 63 5.71 -22.57 6.03
CA PHE A 63 6.18 -23.49 7.08
C PHE A 63 6.53 -22.79 8.40
N LEU A 64 7.14 -21.60 8.37
CA LEU A 64 7.63 -20.91 9.57
C LEU A 64 6.60 -19.95 10.19
N ARG A 65 5.75 -19.31 9.38
CA ARG A 65 4.81 -18.26 9.82
C ARG A 65 3.47 -18.35 9.09
N ARG A 66 2.81 -19.50 9.25
CA ARG A 66 1.48 -19.80 8.67
C ARG A 66 0.41 -18.72 8.95
N ASN A 67 0.53 -17.99 10.06
CA ASN A 67 -0.38 -16.92 10.45
C ASN A 67 -0.31 -15.69 9.52
N ILE A 68 0.89 -15.36 9.01
CA ILE A 68 1.13 -14.18 8.15
C ILE A 68 1.13 -14.57 6.66
N PHE A 69 1.30 -15.86 6.36
CA PHE A 69 1.35 -16.40 5.00
C PHE A 69 0.22 -15.90 4.10
N ARG A 70 -1.01 -15.81 4.61
CA ARG A 70 -2.16 -15.35 3.80
C ARG A 70 -2.03 -13.90 3.38
N GLU A 71 -1.64 -13.01 4.30
CA GLU A 71 -1.44 -11.59 3.99
C GLU A 71 -0.26 -11.41 3.04
N PHE A 72 0.84 -12.13 3.29
CA PHE A 72 2.01 -12.12 2.40
C PHE A 72 1.66 -12.60 0.99
N LEU A 73 0.90 -13.69 0.85
CA LEU A 73 0.45 -14.19 -0.45
C LEU A 73 -0.45 -13.18 -1.19
N ILE A 74 -1.34 -12.49 -0.49
CA ILE A 74 -2.20 -11.44 -1.08
C ILE A 74 -1.34 -10.30 -1.62
N PHE A 75 -0.34 -9.84 -0.86
CA PHE A 75 0.54 -8.77 -1.30
C PHE A 75 1.43 -9.18 -2.47
N GLU A 76 2.03 -10.36 -2.42
CA GLU A 76 2.90 -10.84 -3.49
C GLU A 76 2.12 -11.12 -4.77
N ALA A 77 0.98 -11.83 -4.69
CA ALA A 77 0.12 -12.09 -5.84
C ALA A 77 -0.46 -10.78 -6.41
N GLY A 78 -0.83 -9.84 -5.54
CA GLY A 78 -1.27 -8.51 -5.94
C GLY A 78 -0.18 -7.70 -6.63
N GLY A 79 1.05 -7.77 -6.11
CA GLY A 79 2.25 -7.17 -6.69
C GLY A 79 2.55 -7.74 -8.07
N PHE A 80 2.65 -9.07 -8.20
CA PHE A 80 2.83 -9.73 -9.50
C PHE A 80 1.75 -9.32 -10.50
N GLY A 81 0.48 -9.34 -10.07
CA GLY A 81 -0.65 -9.02 -10.91
C GLY A 81 -0.61 -7.59 -11.48
N LEU A 82 -0.27 -6.62 -10.62
CA LEU A 82 -0.23 -5.21 -10.99
C LEU A 82 1.04 -4.82 -11.75
N PHE A 83 2.21 -5.27 -11.30
CA PHE A 83 3.50 -4.81 -11.80
C PHE A 83 4.01 -5.60 -13.01
N SER A 84 3.61 -6.86 -13.18
CA SER A 84 4.05 -7.66 -14.35
C SER A 84 3.65 -7.01 -15.69
N PRO A 85 2.40 -6.56 -15.90
CA PRO A 85 2.03 -5.85 -17.13
C PRO A 85 2.80 -4.53 -17.33
N ILE A 86 3.01 -3.77 -16.25
CA ILE A 86 3.73 -2.49 -16.28
C ILE A 86 5.18 -2.71 -16.73
N TRP A 87 5.87 -3.66 -16.10
CA TRP A 87 7.25 -3.99 -16.46
C TRP A 87 7.38 -4.52 -17.87
N MET A 88 6.42 -5.34 -18.32
CA MET A 88 6.40 -5.85 -19.68
C MET A 88 6.30 -4.70 -20.72
N PHE A 89 5.44 -3.70 -20.48
CA PHE A 89 5.34 -2.53 -21.36
C PHE A 89 6.63 -1.70 -21.37
N ILE A 90 7.19 -1.42 -20.18
CA ILE A 90 8.44 -0.65 -20.04
C ILE A 90 9.61 -1.37 -20.72
N ALA A 91 9.78 -2.67 -20.47
CA ALA A 91 10.86 -3.45 -21.06
C ALA A 91 10.75 -3.53 -22.58
N THR A 92 9.52 -3.58 -23.11
CA THR A 92 9.29 -3.61 -24.56
C THR A 92 9.70 -2.29 -25.21
N GLU A 93 9.31 -1.16 -24.62
CA GLU A 93 9.76 0.18 -25.03
C GLU A 93 11.30 0.29 -25.01
N ILE A 94 11.93 -0.13 -23.91
CA ILE A 94 13.40 -0.12 -23.78
C ILE A 94 14.07 -0.98 -24.85
N SER A 95 13.45 -2.11 -25.22
CA SER A 95 13.97 -3.00 -26.27
C SER A 95 13.85 -2.43 -27.70
N GLY A 96 13.27 -1.24 -27.86
CA GLY A 96 13.14 -0.54 -29.14
C GLY A 96 11.84 -0.81 -29.90
N ASN A 97 10.85 -1.49 -29.29
CA ASN A 97 9.54 -1.70 -29.89
C ASN A 97 8.50 -0.86 -29.15
N PRO A 98 7.52 -0.29 -29.85
CA PRO A 98 6.46 0.44 -29.17
C PRO A 98 5.68 -0.50 -28.26
N TRP A 99 5.33 -0.08 -27.04
CA TRP A 99 4.63 -0.95 -26.07
C TRP A 99 3.30 -1.52 -26.63
N TYR A 100 2.61 -0.76 -27.50
CA TYR A 100 1.34 -1.18 -28.08
C TYR A 100 1.49 -2.35 -29.05
N SER A 101 2.71 -2.63 -29.56
CA SER A 101 2.99 -3.80 -30.40
C SER A 101 2.62 -5.10 -29.70
N ILE A 102 2.74 -5.17 -28.37
CA ILE A 102 2.34 -6.33 -27.57
C ILE A 102 0.83 -6.61 -27.68
N LEU A 103 0.04 -5.57 -27.90
CA LEU A 103 -1.42 -5.67 -28.00
C LEU A 103 -1.88 -5.92 -29.43
N THR A 104 -1.07 -5.56 -30.44
CA THR A 104 -1.43 -5.66 -31.87
C THR A 104 -0.73 -6.80 -32.61
N GLU A 105 0.44 -7.25 -32.15
CA GLU A 105 1.24 -8.31 -32.73
C GLU A 105 1.44 -9.49 -31.75
N LYS A 106 1.65 -10.70 -32.29
CA LYS A 106 1.96 -11.87 -31.45
C LYS A 106 3.30 -11.71 -30.76
N ILE A 107 3.43 -12.15 -29.52
CA ILE A 107 4.74 -12.30 -28.88
C ILE A 107 5.33 -13.63 -29.35
N VAL A 108 6.42 -13.57 -30.11
CA VAL A 108 7.18 -14.76 -30.51
C VAL A 108 8.06 -15.22 -29.35
N ASP A 109 8.05 -16.52 -29.07
CA ASP A 109 8.81 -17.13 -27.97
C ASP A 109 8.61 -16.44 -26.60
N GLY A 110 7.40 -15.90 -26.37
CA GLY A 110 7.10 -15.09 -25.19
C GLY A 110 6.99 -15.87 -23.88
N LEU A 111 6.76 -17.18 -23.97
CA LEU A 111 6.61 -18.08 -22.83
C LEU A 111 7.58 -19.24 -22.95
N VAL A 112 8.28 -19.57 -21.88
CA VAL A 112 9.13 -20.77 -21.85
C VAL A 112 8.28 -21.94 -21.38
N GLY A 113 8.19 -22.99 -22.19
CA GLY A 113 7.43 -24.21 -21.87
C GLY A 113 8.19 -25.50 -22.20
N PHE A 114 7.61 -26.62 -21.78
CA PHE A 114 8.16 -27.94 -22.09
C PHE A 114 7.68 -28.40 -23.47
N GLY A 115 8.64 -28.66 -24.36
CA GLY A 115 8.40 -29.30 -25.64
C GLY A 115 8.14 -30.80 -25.50
N PRO A 116 7.65 -31.44 -26.57
CA PRO A 116 7.33 -32.87 -26.60
C PRO A 116 8.50 -33.79 -26.19
N ASP A 117 9.73 -33.32 -26.42
CA ASP A 117 10.97 -34.08 -26.18
C ASP A 117 11.58 -33.80 -24.79
N GLY A 118 10.89 -33.05 -23.92
CA GLY A 118 11.39 -32.62 -22.61
C GLY A 118 12.39 -31.45 -22.68
N THR A 119 12.62 -30.89 -23.86
CA THR A 119 13.40 -29.66 -24.07
C THR A 119 12.58 -28.43 -23.73
N LEU A 120 13.24 -27.35 -23.33
CA LEU A 120 12.58 -26.07 -23.10
C LEU A 120 12.47 -25.33 -24.44
N ILE A 121 11.25 -25.02 -24.86
CA ILE A 121 10.96 -24.29 -26.10
C ILE A 121 10.23 -22.98 -25.79
N GLY A 122 10.45 -22.00 -26.65
CA GLY A 122 9.62 -20.80 -26.67
C GLY A 122 8.24 -21.13 -27.23
N ILE A 123 7.21 -20.57 -26.59
CA ILE A 123 5.82 -20.67 -26.99
C ILE A 123 5.36 -19.28 -27.39
N ASP A 124 4.86 -19.18 -28.63
CA ASP A 124 4.23 -17.98 -29.14
C ASP A 124 2.94 -17.66 -28.38
N ILE A 125 2.78 -16.41 -27.97
CA ILE A 125 1.59 -15.94 -27.28
C ILE A 125 0.77 -15.08 -28.23
N SER A 126 -0.44 -15.54 -28.52
CA SER A 126 -1.42 -14.77 -29.30
C SER A 126 -2.07 -13.69 -28.44
N ASN A 127 -2.34 -12.55 -29.08
CA ASN A 127 -2.93 -11.35 -28.47
C ASN A 127 -4.34 -11.61 -27.93
N ILE A 128 -5.07 -12.53 -28.59
CA ILE A 128 -6.41 -12.96 -28.19
C ILE A 128 -6.37 -13.56 -26.77
N PHE A 129 -5.27 -14.22 -26.40
CA PHE A 129 -5.06 -14.75 -25.05
C PHE A 129 -4.36 -13.75 -24.14
N LEU A 130 -3.39 -13.00 -24.66
CA LEU A 130 -2.59 -12.09 -23.87
C LEU A 130 -3.40 -10.93 -23.29
N ILE A 131 -4.26 -10.29 -24.09
CA ILE A 131 -5.03 -9.11 -23.65
C ILE A 131 -5.96 -9.45 -22.48
N PRO A 132 -6.80 -10.50 -22.53
CA PRO A 132 -7.62 -10.89 -21.39
C PRO A 132 -6.80 -11.24 -20.14
N VAL A 133 -5.66 -11.91 -20.31
CA VAL A 133 -4.79 -12.30 -19.18
C VAL A 133 -4.17 -11.08 -18.53
N LEU A 134 -3.66 -10.12 -19.30
CA LEU A 134 -3.11 -8.87 -18.77
C LEU A 134 -4.19 -8.04 -18.07
N ALA A 135 -5.37 -7.92 -18.67
CA ALA A 135 -6.49 -7.20 -18.06
C ALA A 135 -6.90 -7.84 -16.73
N PHE A 136 -7.04 -9.17 -16.71
CA PHE A 136 -7.35 -9.92 -15.49
C PHE A 136 -6.25 -9.75 -14.43
N SER A 137 -4.98 -9.82 -14.84
CA SER A 137 -3.82 -9.62 -13.96
C SER A 137 -3.86 -8.26 -13.27
N VAL A 138 -4.09 -7.17 -14.02
CA VAL A 138 -4.19 -5.82 -13.46
C VAL A 138 -5.39 -5.70 -12.52
N ILE A 139 -6.56 -6.18 -12.94
CA ILE A 139 -7.78 -6.12 -12.12
C ILE A 139 -7.59 -6.89 -10.80
N ALA A 140 -7.07 -8.11 -10.86
CA ALA A 140 -6.77 -8.92 -9.69
C ALA A 140 -5.73 -8.23 -8.79
N GLY A 141 -4.67 -7.66 -9.38
CA GLY A 141 -3.65 -6.90 -8.68
C GLY A 141 -4.23 -5.73 -7.89
N VAL A 142 -5.05 -4.90 -8.53
CA VAL A 142 -5.72 -3.76 -7.87
C VAL A 142 -6.65 -4.21 -6.76
N ILE A 143 -7.42 -5.30 -6.97
CA ILE A 143 -8.32 -5.83 -5.95
C ILE A 143 -7.55 -6.35 -4.74
N PHE A 144 -6.49 -7.13 -4.95
CA PHE A 144 -5.70 -7.71 -3.87
C PHE A 144 -4.92 -6.67 -3.07
N LEU A 145 -4.40 -5.64 -3.75
CA LEU A 145 -3.68 -4.53 -3.10
C LEU A 145 -4.60 -3.49 -2.47
N ARG A 146 -5.93 -3.61 -2.65
CA ARG A 146 -6.89 -2.67 -2.06
C ARG A 146 -6.86 -2.77 -0.53
N PRO A 147 -6.71 -1.65 0.21
CA PRO A 147 -6.65 -1.68 1.67
C PRO A 147 -7.85 -2.36 2.34
N SER A 148 -9.05 -2.23 1.77
CA SER A 148 -10.26 -2.89 2.27
C SER A 148 -10.26 -4.41 2.07
N PHE A 149 -9.61 -4.91 1.01
CA PHE A 149 -9.46 -6.35 0.78
C PHE A 149 -8.45 -6.94 1.76
N ILE A 150 -7.32 -6.25 1.97
CA ILE A 150 -6.29 -6.63 2.94
C ILE A 150 -6.85 -6.61 4.36
N ALA A 151 -7.62 -5.60 4.74
CA ALA A 151 -8.25 -5.55 6.06
C ALA A 151 -9.26 -6.70 6.28
N LYS A 152 -9.94 -7.16 5.23
CA LYS A 152 -10.95 -8.22 5.30
C LYS A 152 -10.37 -9.63 5.24
N TYR A 153 -9.30 -9.84 4.46
CA TYR A 153 -8.75 -11.17 4.15
C TYR A 153 -7.30 -11.36 4.59
N GLY A 154 -6.62 -10.31 5.04
CA GLY A 154 -5.28 -10.35 5.62
C GLY A 154 -5.28 -10.76 7.09
N TYR A 155 -4.12 -10.68 7.74
CA TYR A 155 -3.97 -11.06 9.13
C TYR A 155 -4.65 -10.03 10.05
N THR A 156 -5.53 -10.51 10.92
CA THR A 156 -6.30 -9.72 11.89
C THR A 156 -5.71 -9.73 13.30
N GLY A 157 -4.61 -10.47 13.52
CA GLY A 157 -3.94 -10.52 14.81
C GLY A 157 -2.92 -9.39 15.00
N GLU A 158 -2.51 -9.15 16.25
CA GLU A 158 -1.32 -8.35 16.54
C GLU A 158 -0.07 -9.05 15.96
N LEU A 159 0.81 -8.27 15.33
CA LEU A 159 2.08 -8.77 14.78
C LEU A 159 2.92 -9.37 15.91
N PRO A 160 3.55 -10.55 15.69
CA PRO A 160 4.51 -11.11 16.66
C PRO A 160 5.60 -10.12 17.03
N GLU A 161 6.03 -9.23 16.12
CA GLU A 161 7.00 -8.16 16.42
C GLU A 161 6.48 -7.13 17.44
N LEU A 162 5.18 -6.82 17.44
CA LEU A 162 4.57 -5.94 18.45
C LEU A 162 4.40 -6.67 19.78
N VAL A 163 4.12 -7.97 19.73
CA VAL A 163 4.06 -8.84 20.91
C VAL A 163 5.46 -9.05 21.50
N ASP A 164 6.48 -9.19 20.67
CA ASP A 164 7.88 -9.38 21.06
C ASP A 164 8.49 -8.05 21.53
N LEU A 165 8.17 -6.90 20.92
CA LEU A 165 8.49 -5.57 21.47
C LEU A 165 7.83 -5.35 22.84
N LYS A 166 6.59 -5.82 23.01
CA LYS A 166 5.85 -5.79 24.28
C LYS A 166 6.36 -6.83 25.29
N LYS A 167 7.04 -7.88 24.86
CA LYS A 167 7.65 -8.90 25.73
C LYS A 167 9.09 -8.57 26.09
N ASP A 168 9.87 -8.01 25.17
CA ASP A 168 11.24 -7.55 25.41
C ASP A 168 11.26 -6.35 26.37
N SER A 169 10.24 -5.47 26.31
CA SER A 169 10.06 -4.44 27.33
C SER A 169 9.80 -5.03 28.71
N VAL A 170 9.09 -6.15 28.80
CA VAL A 170 8.76 -6.82 30.07
C VAL A 170 9.92 -7.72 30.58
N ALA A 171 10.68 -8.35 29.69
CA ALA A 171 11.70 -9.35 30.03
C ALA A 171 13.10 -8.78 30.32
N LYS A 172 13.47 -7.62 29.75
CA LYS A 172 14.78 -6.99 29.99
C LYS A 172 14.85 -6.17 31.27
N GLY A 173 13.77 -6.11 32.07
CA GLY A 173 13.67 -5.13 33.14
C GLY A 173 13.92 -3.71 32.62
N GLY A 174 13.66 -3.48 31.33
CA GLY A 174 13.63 -2.15 30.79
C GLY A 174 12.45 -1.50 31.49
N GLU A 175 12.72 -0.41 32.21
CA GLU A 175 11.67 0.51 32.60
C GLU A 175 10.67 0.61 31.46
N SER A 176 9.38 0.57 31.82
CA SER A 176 8.39 1.18 30.96
C SER A 176 9.02 2.47 30.49
N VAL A 177 9.17 2.64 29.18
CA VAL A 177 9.22 3.99 28.66
C VAL A 177 7.77 4.49 28.79
N ASP A 178 7.33 4.65 30.05
CA ASP A 178 6.87 5.94 30.51
C ASP A 178 8.00 6.88 30.05
N VAL A 179 7.89 7.32 28.80
CA VAL A 179 8.15 8.74 28.59
C VAL A 179 7.30 9.33 29.70
N GLU A 180 7.95 9.91 30.71
CA GLU A 180 7.38 11.05 31.39
C GLU A 180 7.03 11.99 30.23
N MET A 181 5.90 11.73 29.57
CA MET A 181 5.08 12.78 29.05
C MET A 181 5.02 13.67 30.28
N PRO A 182 5.55 14.91 30.21
CA PRO A 182 5.27 15.84 31.28
C PRO A 182 3.79 15.70 31.55
N ASP A 183 3.40 15.63 32.82
CA ASP A 183 2.01 15.49 33.22
C ASP A 183 1.27 16.72 32.68
N VAL A 184 0.93 16.70 31.39
CA VAL A 184 0.19 17.72 30.69
C VAL A 184 -1.22 17.39 31.08
N HIS A 185 -1.55 17.77 32.32
CA HIS A 185 -2.92 17.98 32.70
C HIS A 185 -3.54 18.79 31.56
N ALA A 186 -4.68 18.30 31.05
CA ALA A 186 -5.46 19.05 30.09
C ALA A 186 -5.57 20.48 30.64
N PRO A 187 -5.24 21.51 29.84
CA PRO A 187 -5.22 22.88 30.35
C PRO A 187 -6.55 23.15 31.02
N GLU A 188 -6.53 23.38 32.33
CA GLU A 188 -7.75 23.74 33.05
C GLU A 188 -8.30 25.01 32.38
N PRO A 189 -9.60 25.05 32.07
CA PRO A 189 -10.17 26.16 31.33
C PRO A 189 -9.99 27.46 32.13
N THR A 190 -9.01 28.26 31.72
CA THR A 190 -8.83 29.62 32.23
C THR A 190 -9.88 30.53 31.60
N ALA A 191 -10.23 31.63 32.26
CA ALA A 191 -11.18 32.60 31.70
C ALA A 191 -10.76 33.10 30.30
N ASP A 192 -9.46 33.19 30.06
CA ASP A 192 -8.88 33.60 28.77
C ASP A 192 -9.05 32.52 27.68
N SER A 193 -8.96 31.24 28.02
CA SER A 193 -9.19 30.13 27.09
C SER A 193 -10.65 30.02 26.65
N VAL A 194 -11.58 30.26 27.58
CA VAL A 194 -13.03 30.30 27.33
C VAL A 194 -13.40 31.52 26.48
N ALA A 195 -12.79 32.68 26.74
CA ALA A 195 -12.96 33.87 25.92
C ALA A 195 -12.46 33.65 24.48
N SER A 196 -11.27 33.04 24.33
CA SER A 196 -10.69 32.72 23.03
C SER A 196 -11.55 31.73 22.23
N LEU A 197 -12.09 30.70 22.89
CA LEU A 197 -13.04 29.77 22.28
C LEU A 197 -14.30 30.49 21.81
N ARG A 198 -14.86 31.37 22.64
CA ARG A 198 -16.05 32.15 22.31
C ARG A 198 -15.81 33.07 21.11
N ASP A 199 -14.70 33.77 21.05
CA ASP A 199 -14.35 34.67 19.94
C ASP A 199 -14.26 33.91 18.61
N ILE A 200 -13.68 32.70 18.62
CA ILE A 200 -13.60 31.83 17.44
C ILE A 200 -14.98 31.35 16.99
N LEU A 201 -15.82 30.94 17.95
CA LEU A 201 -17.17 30.49 17.64
C LEU A 201 -18.02 31.63 17.07
N ILE A 202 -17.87 32.86 17.57
CA ILE A 202 -18.53 34.07 17.04
C ILE A 202 -18.01 34.40 15.64
N GLU A 203 -16.69 34.36 15.41
CA GLU A 203 -16.08 34.62 14.10
C GLU A 203 -16.62 33.65 13.02
N HIS A 204 -16.89 32.40 13.41
CA HIS A 204 -17.46 31.39 12.52
C HIS A 204 -19.01 31.41 12.45
N GLY A 205 -19.65 32.46 12.97
CA GLY A 205 -21.09 32.66 12.85
C GLY A 205 -21.95 31.76 13.75
N THR A 206 -21.35 31.18 14.79
CA THR A 206 -22.09 30.40 15.79
C THR A 206 -22.89 31.35 16.68
N THR A 207 -24.16 31.01 16.95
CA THR A 207 -25.03 31.86 17.77
C THR A 207 -24.71 31.70 19.26
N ASP A 208 -24.86 32.77 20.05
CA ASP A 208 -24.62 32.75 21.51
C ASP A 208 -25.32 31.59 22.25
N PRO A 209 -26.57 31.17 21.91
CA PRO A 209 -27.20 30.01 22.54
C PRO A 209 -26.42 28.71 22.32
N VAL A 210 -25.88 28.50 21.12
CA VAL A 210 -25.09 27.31 20.78
C VAL A 210 -23.72 27.36 21.47
N ILE A 211 -23.10 28.53 21.53
CA ILE A 211 -21.84 28.73 22.27
C ILE A 211 -22.01 28.36 23.74
N ASN A 212 -23.08 28.83 24.37
CA ASN A 212 -23.36 28.52 25.78
C ASN A 212 -23.62 27.02 26.01
N LEU A 213 -24.24 26.32 25.06
CA LEU A 213 -24.40 24.87 25.14
C LEU A 213 -23.06 24.13 25.06
N ILE A 214 -22.15 24.58 24.19
CA ILE A 214 -20.79 24.02 24.07
C ILE A 214 -20.01 24.25 25.38
N LEU A 215 -19.99 25.48 25.89
CA LEU A 215 -19.27 25.80 27.14
C LEU A 215 -19.84 25.03 28.35
N ASN A 216 -21.17 24.91 28.46
CA ASN A 216 -21.83 24.17 29.53
C ASN A 216 -21.67 22.64 29.42
N SER A 217 -21.25 22.12 28.25
CA SER A 217 -20.97 20.70 28.06
C SER A 217 -19.57 20.27 28.52
N GLY A 218 -18.80 21.19 29.11
CA GLY A 218 -17.44 20.93 29.58
C GLY A 218 -16.36 21.16 28.51
N ILE A 219 -16.73 21.70 27.35
CA ILE A 219 -15.79 22.09 26.29
C ILE A 219 -15.37 23.53 26.56
N GLY A 220 -14.30 23.71 27.33
CA GLY A 220 -13.82 25.03 27.78
C GLY A 220 -12.72 25.62 26.91
N THR A 221 -12.02 24.78 26.13
CA THR A 221 -10.87 25.19 25.31
C THR A 221 -11.07 24.85 23.83
N ILE A 222 -10.29 25.51 22.97
CA ILE A 222 -10.26 25.26 21.52
C ILE A 222 -9.81 23.82 21.23
N THR A 223 -8.88 23.30 22.04
CA THR A 223 -8.40 21.92 21.97
C THR A 223 -9.48 20.91 22.34
N ASP A 224 -10.31 21.20 23.36
CA ASP A 224 -11.43 20.34 23.73
C ASP A 224 -12.47 20.28 22.61
N LEU A 225 -12.73 21.43 21.97
CA LEU A 225 -13.66 21.48 20.84
C LEU A 225 -13.12 20.68 19.65
N ALA A 226 -11.84 20.78 19.34
CA ALA A 226 -11.20 20.02 18.27
C ALA A 226 -11.11 18.50 18.54
N ALA A 227 -11.04 18.11 19.81
CA ALA A 227 -11.06 16.72 20.25
C ALA A 227 -12.47 16.11 20.27
N THR A 228 -13.52 16.94 20.15
CA THR A 228 -14.92 16.50 20.14
C THR A 228 -15.32 16.00 18.75
N SER A 229 -16.06 14.89 18.69
CA SER A 229 -16.59 14.37 17.42
C SER A 229 -17.80 15.17 16.92
N ALA A 230 -18.01 15.21 15.59
CA ALA A 230 -19.16 15.90 15.00
C ALA A 230 -20.51 15.35 15.48
N ASP A 231 -20.58 14.05 15.79
CA ASP A 231 -21.78 13.41 16.32
C ASP A 231 -22.07 13.87 17.77
N GLN A 232 -21.03 14.00 18.59
CA GLN A 232 -21.17 14.54 19.95
C GLN A 232 -21.55 16.02 19.92
N LEU A 233 -20.90 16.82 19.05
CA LEU A 233 -21.19 18.23 18.92
C LEU A 233 -22.62 18.46 18.43
N ALA A 234 -23.09 17.73 17.42
CA ALA A 234 -24.47 17.80 16.94
C ALA A 234 -25.49 17.42 18.03
N THR A 235 -25.16 16.47 18.89
CA THR A 235 -26.01 16.06 20.03
C THR A 235 -26.08 17.15 21.10
N ILE A 236 -24.98 17.85 21.36
CA ILE A 236 -24.88 18.93 22.36
C ILE A 236 -25.58 20.20 21.87
N THR A 237 -25.38 20.56 20.60
CA THR A 237 -25.86 21.83 20.03
C THR A 237 -27.23 21.74 19.40
N GLY A 238 -27.73 20.53 19.13
CA GLY A 238 -28.97 20.31 18.39
C GLY A 238 -28.87 20.67 16.91
N GLN A 239 -27.66 20.91 16.40
CA GLN A 239 -27.41 21.26 14.99
C GLN A 239 -27.38 20.01 14.10
N GLY A 240 -27.51 20.23 12.78
CA GLY A 240 -27.32 19.15 11.82
C GLY A 240 -25.87 18.64 11.85
N LYS A 241 -25.66 17.33 11.68
CA LYS A 241 -24.32 16.73 11.62
C LYS A 241 -23.37 17.44 10.65
N ARG A 242 -23.90 17.89 9.51
CA ARG A 242 -23.13 18.64 8.49
C ARG A 242 -22.63 19.99 9.02
N GLU A 243 -23.45 20.71 9.79
CA GLU A 243 -23.09 22.01 10.37
C GLU A 243 -22.04 21.83 11.48
N ALA A 244 -22.18 20.77 12.29
CA ALA A 244 -21.18 20.40 13.30
C ALA A 244 -19.83 20.00 12.68
N GLU A 245 -19.83 19.26 11.56
CA GLU A 245 -18.60 18.94 10.81
C GLU A 245 -17.94 20.18 10.21
N GLU A 246 -18.73 21.10 9.65
CA GLU A 246 -18.22 22.36 9.09
C GLU A 246 -17.57 23.23 10.18
N LEU A 247 -18.20 23.33 11.36
CA LEU A 247 -17.65 24.04 12.52
C LEU A 247 -16.34 23.42 13.02
N LEU A 248 -16.29 22.08 13.17
CA LEU A 248 -15.07 21.39 13.61
C LEU A 248 -13.92 21.55 12.62
N ARG A 249 -14.20 21.49 11.31
CA ARG A 249 -13.18 21.73 10.28
C ARG A 249 -12.66 23.17 10.33
N ALA A 250 -13.53 24.14 10.56
CA ALA A 250 -13.13 25.54 10.69
C ALA A 250 -12.19 25.75 11.89
N VAL A 251 -12.55 25.17 13.04
CA VAL A 251 -11.73 25.21 14.26
C VAL A 251 -10.40 24.50 14.08
N GLN A 252 -10.38 23.29 13.51
CA GLN A 252 -9.14 22.54 13.24
C GLN A 252 -8.23 23.28 12.25
N LYS A 253 -8.81 23.89 11.21
CA LYS A 253 -8.06 24.72 10.26
C LYS A 253 -7.40 25.90 10.98
N LYS A 254 -8.12 26.56 11.90
CA LYS A 254 -7.55 27.68 12.66
C LYS A 254 -6.39 27.22 13.54
N ILE A 255 -6.54 26.12 14.29
CA ILE A 255 -5.44 25.53 15.09
C ILE A 255 -4.21 25.21 14.24
N TRP A 256 -4.40 24.69 13.02
CA TRP A 256 -3.30 24.33 12.13
C TRP A 256 -2.60 25.52 11.45
N PHE A 257 -3.28 26.67 11.31
CA PHE A 257 -2.78 27.83 10.57
C PHE A 257 -2.56 29.08 11.44
N SER A 258 -2.93 29.05 12.72
CA SER A 258 -2.51 30.03 13.71
C SER A 258 -1.35 29.44 14.52
N ASP A 259 -0.30 30.22 14.73
CA ASP A 259 0.80 29.91 15.66
C ASP A 259 0.31 29.99 17.13
N ILE A 260 -0.65 29.14 17.51
CA ILE A 260 -1.08 28.91 18.90
C ILE A 260 -0.19 27.83 19.51
#